data_AF-A0A1M5D0E3-F1
#
_entry.id   AF-A0A1M5D0E3-F1
#
_cell.length_a   1.000
_cell.length_b   1.000
_cell.length_c   1.000
_cell.angle_alpha   90.00
_cell.angle_beta   90.00
_cell.angle_gamma   90.00
#
_symmetry.space_group_name_H-M   'P 1'
#
loop_
_entity.id
_entity.type
_entity.pdbx_description
1 polymer ?
#
loop_
_entity_poly.entity_id
_entity_poly.type
_entity_poly.pdbx_seq_one_letter_code
_entity_poly.pdbx_strand_id
1 'polypeptide(L)'
;MSTDLSKLCADFLRNNHASQSTEKLKASHARELVAAFFGYKSHAALMAEKTYPLDQLEEVDIFIPDVPLMDDRRSKFNGLPNDLTQSIDLVKFLAEKLADEGLCAANVWIYDTLESYMAEVFLPDCQTLIDDQLSGAMAETNAEFFDSPYYENVQIEDRGDELVVIAKTKYKGEPLEDKPFCGDTLDMVVQVTFPRMAGKRGFHEFELEVGGSVNDDWADPELRYGIRSQSRLAMELGLTNEDLDSLEWDTQENRSNDGMLYDHVLTFNENCPPEILEKIEGLSDNLTIRVSANAFDSPFPDETDESMHYEIPNIRPKDQWLEMTGGFQIGESTEQLKTRLDEIHVIRNRIAEGKSTVNDIERLSYLLGNDQDY
;
A
#
# COMPACT_ATOMS: atom_id res chain seq x y z
N MET A 1 37.51 5.03 29.22
CA MET A 1 37.90 6.22 28.43
C MET A 1 36.87 6.32 27.33
N SER A 2 36.15 7.43 27.20
CA SER A 2 35.19 7.61 26.10
C SER A 2 35.99 7.72 24.79
N THR A 3 35.83 6.73 23.91
CA THR A 3 36.47 6.72 22.60
C THR A 3 35.66 7.62 21.67
N ASP A 4 36.31 8.63 21.08
CA ASP A 4 35.68 9.48 20.06
C ASP A 4 35.52 8.68 18.76
N LEU A 5 34.35 8.03 18.62
CA LEU A 5 34.00 7.19 17.47
C LEU A 5 34.05 7.97 16.15
N SER A 6 33.63 9.24 16.16
CA SER A 6 33.65 10.08 14.96
C SER A 6 35.08 10.27 14.45
N LYS A 7 35.99 10.60 15.37
CA LYS A 7 37.41 10.76 15.04
C LYS A 7 38.05 9.44 14.63
N LEU A 8 37.79 8.35 15.35
CA LEU A 8 38.32 7.02 15.05
C LEU A 8 37.98 6.60 13.62
N CYS A 9 36.69 6.67 13.26
CA CYS A 9 36.20 6.34 11.93
C CYS A 9 36.78 7.26 10.86
N ALA A 10 36.87 8.58 11.12
CA ALA A 10 37.37 9.53 10.14
C ALA A 10 38.88 9.34 9.86
N ASP A 11 39.67 9.06 10.90
CA ASP A 11 41.09 8.77 10.75
C ASP A 11 41.31 7.42 10.06
N PHE A 12 40.48 6.41 10.35
CA PHE A 12 40.49 5.13 9.65
C PHE A 12 40.21 5.27 8.14
N LEU A 13 39.14 5.97 7.74
CA LEU A 13 38.84 6.19 6.31
C LEU A 13 40.01 6.82 5.55
N ARG A 14 40.67 7.79 6.19
CA ARG A 14 41.81 8.49 5.57
C ARG A 14 43.03 7.59 5.44
N ASN A 15 43.33 6.80 6.46
CA ASN A 15 44.44 5.86 6.45
C ASN A 15 44.21 4.72 5.46
N ASN A 16 42.99 4.20 5.41
CA ASN A 16 42.59 3.15 4.46
C ASN A 16 42.78 3.66 3.02
N HIS A 17 42.19 4.82 2.69
CA HIS A 17 42.35 5.41 1.36
C HIS A 17 43.81 5.75 1.01
N ALA A 18 44.58 6.33 1.94
CA ALA A 18 45.98 6.67 1.69
C ALA A 18 46.89 5.45 1.48
N SER A 19 46.48 4.25 1.89
CA SER A 19 47.23 3.02 1.63
C SER A 19 47.00 2.46 0.22
N GLN A 20 45.92 2.90 -0.44
CA GLN A 20 45.49 2.41 -1.75
C GLN A 20 45.57 3.49 -2.86
N SER A 21 45.67 4.77 -2.48
CA SER A 21 45.68 5.91 -3.39
C SER A 21 46.87 6.85 -3.16
N THR A 22 47.22 7.59 -4.21
CA THR A 22 48.17 8.72 -4.15
C THR A 22 47.48 10.03 -3.76
N GLU A 23 46.16 10.13 -3.95
CA GLU A 23 45.36 11.27 -3.51
C GLU A 23 45.01 11.15 -2.02
N LYS A 24 44.79 12.28 -1.36
CA LYS A 24 44.51 12.32 0.09
C LYS A 24 43.06 12.71 0.34
N LEU A 25 42.36 11.88 1.09
CA LEU A 25 41.06 12.24 1.64
C LEU A 25 41.24 13.33 2.72
N LYS A 26 40.63 14.51 2.47
CA LYS A 26 40.66 15.64 3.40
C LYS A 26 39.97 15.25 4.71
N ALA A 27 40.51 15.74 5.82
CA ALA A 27 39.95 15.50 7.16
C ALA A 27 38.50 15.98 7.30
N SER A 28 38.16 17.13 6.70
CA SER A 28 36.80 17.66 6.68
C SER A 28 35.83 16.73 5.96
N HIS A 29 36.22 16.20 4.79
CA HIS A 29 35.37 15.29 4.02
C HIS A 29 35.17 13.97 4.77
N ALA A 30 36.23 13.38 5.33
CA ALA A 30 36.13 12.14 6.09
C ALA A 30 35.17 12.26 7.29
N ARG A 31 35.26 13.36 8.05
CA ARG A 31 34.37 13.63 9.19
C ARG A 31 32.91 13.74 8.78
N GLU A 32 32.65 14.38 7.65
CA GLU A 32 31.29 14.53 7.14
C GLU A 32 30.73 13.23 6.56
N LEU A 33 31.56 12.39 5.93
CA LEU A 33 31.17 11.05 5.51
C LEU A 33 30.84 10.16 6.72
N VAL A 34 31.62 10.26 7.79
CA VAL A 34 31.33 9.56 9.06
C VAL A 34 30.07 10.11 9.73
N ALA A 35 29.82 11.41 9.65
CA ALA A 35 28.57 11.97 10.14
C ALA A 35 27.37 11.42 9.36
N ALA A 36 27.48 11.35 8.03
CA ALA A 36 26.47 10.75 7.18
C ALA A 36 26.26 9.26 7.51
N PHE A 37 27.32 8.47 7.69
CA PHE A 37 27.24 7.06 8.12
C PHE A 37 26.36 6.86 9.36
N PHE A 38 26.49 7.75 10.36
CA PHE A 38 25.66 7.73 11.57
C PHE A 38 24.28 8.43 11.43
N GLY A 39 23.87 8.83 10.22
CA GLY A 39 22.58 9.45 9.91
C GLY A 39 22.50 10.98 10.12
N TYR A 40 23.63 11.66 10.33
CA TYR A 40 23.63 13.10 10.62
C TYR A 40 23.84 13.97 9.40
N LYS A 41 23.04 15.05 9.32
CA LYS A 41 23.12 16.05 8.24
C LYS A 41 24.43 16.84 8.22
N SER A 42 25.25 16.81 9.26
CA SER A 42 26.61 17.36 9.27
C SER A 42 27.42 16.82 10.43
N HIS A 43 28.75 16.95 10.38
CA HIS A 43 29.59 16.63 11.53
C HIS A 43 29.26 17.51 12.74
N ALA A 44 28.92 18.79 12.53
CA ALA A 44 28.49 19.66 13.62
C ALA A 44 27.21 19.16 14.30
N ALA A 45 26.25 18.63 13.53
CA ALA A 45 25.04 18.02 14.07
C ALA A 45 25.34 16.75 14.87
N LEU A 46 26.25 15.89 14.37
CA LEU A 46 26.70 14.72 15.11
C LEU A 46 27.33 15.10 16.47
N MET A 47 28.19 16.12 16.49
CA MET A 47 28.83 16.59 17.72
C MET A 47 27.87 17.30 18.68
N ALA A 48 26.70 17.74 18.20
CA ALA A 48 25.68 18.38 19.00
C ALA A 48 24.69 17.38 19.61
N GLU A 49 24.74 16.10 19.21
CA GLU A 49 23.88 15.05 19.76
C GLU A 49 24.15 14.85 21.25
N LYS A 50 23.05 14.74 22.01
CA LYS A 50 23.08 14.55 23.47
C LYS A 50 22.00 13.60 23.97
N THR A 51 20.94 13.40 23.19
CA THR A 51 19.82 12.53 23.52
C THR A 51 20.21 11.07 23.33
N TYR A 52 20.85 10.76 22.21
CA TYR A 52 21.30 9.41 21.86
C TYR A 52 22.81 9.40 21.58
N PRO A 53 23.65 9.43 22.62
CA PRO A 53 25.08 9.55 22.45
C PRO A 53 25.68 8.30 21.79
N LEU A 54 26.70 8.48 20.94
CA LEU A 54 27.29 7.35 20.19
C LEU A 54 28.08 6.38 21.06
N ASP A 55 28.45 6.74 22.29
CA ASP A 55 29.14 5.82 23.20
C ASP A 55 28.28 4.62 23.61
N GLN A 56 26.95 4.70 23.43
CA GLN A 56 26.02 3.59 23.61
C GLN A 56 25.96 2.62 22.41
N LEU A 57 26.73 2.85 21.34
CA LEU A 57 26.73 1.99 20.15
C LEU A 57 27.14 0.54 20.44
N GLU A 58 27.89 0.30 21.53
CA GLU A 58 28.26 -1.05 21.97
C GLU A 58 27.07 -1.87 22.48
N GLU A 59 26.01 -1.20 22.95
CA GLU A 59 24.82 -1.81 23.54
C GLU A 59 23.68 -2.01 22.52
N VAL A 60 23.83 -1.50 21.30
CA VAL A 60 22.82 -1.54 20.23
C VAL A 60 22.59 -2.96 19.73
N ASP A 61 21.31 -3.32 19.53
CA ASP A 61 20.91 -4.61 18.95
C ASP A 61 21.00 -4.57 17.41
N ILE A 62 20.56 -3.45 16.81
CA ILE A 62 20.47 -3.27 15.36
C ILE A 62 21.11 -1.95 14.94
N PHE A 63 22.07 -2.01 14.01
CA PHE A 63 22.72 -0.83 13.47
C PHE A 63 22.50 -0.73 11.96
N ILE A 64 21.93 0.39 11.50
CA ILE A 64 21.53 0.60 10.10
C ILE A 64 22.28 1.81 9.53
N PRO A 65 23.50 1.65 8.99
CA PRO A 65 24.23 2.76 8.36
C PRO A 65 23.45 3.46 7.24
N ASP A 66 23.63 4.78 7.11
CA ASP A 66 22.91 5.59 6.13
C ASP A 66 23.70 5.76 4.81
N VAL A 67 23.65 4.73 3.96
CA VAL A 67 24.28 4.75 2.63
C VAL A 67 23.73 5.89 1.74
N PRO A 68 22.40 6.11 1.64
CA PRO A 68 21.85 7.21 0.83
C PRO A 68 22.36 8.59 1.25
N LEU A 69 22.48 8.85 2.56
CA LEU A 69 23.02 10.11 3.04
C LEU A 69 24.52 10.25 2.75
N MET A 70 25.27 9.16 2.73
CA MET A 70 26.68 9.17 2.30
C MET A 70 26.79 9.50 0.80
N ASP A 71 25.94 8.93 -0.05
CA ASP A 71 25.93 9.23 -1.48
C ASP A 71 25.51 10.69 -1.77
N ASP A 72 24.45 11.15 -1.11
CA ASP A 72 24.04 12.56 -1.14
C ASP A 72 25.20 13.48 -0.70
N ARG A 73 25.93 13.11 0.37
CA ARG A 73 27.09 13.86 0.84
C ARG A 73 28.19 13.93 -0.20
N ARG A 74 28.51 12.80 -0.84
CA ARG A 74 29.56 12.72 -1.86
C ARG A 74 29.26 13.59 -3.06
N SER A 75 28.00 13.62 -3.49
CA SER A 75 27.56 14.44 -4.63
C SER A 75 27.79 15.95 -4.43
N LYS A 76 27.89 16.41 -3.17
CA LYS A 76 28.00 17.83 -2.80
C LYS A 76 29.44 18.31 -2.58
N PHE A 77 30.43 17.42 -2.54
CA PHE A 77 31.80 17.78 -2.20
C PHE A 77 32.67 18.09 -3.41
N ASN A 78 33.27 19.28 -3.37
CA ASN A 78 34.29 19.68 -4.33
C ASN A 78 35.66 19.09 -3.94
N GLY A 79 36.31 18.41 -4.89
CA GLY A 79 37.64 17.83 -4.68
C GLY A 79 37.64 16.62 -3.75
N LEU A 80 36.62 15.76 -3.87
CA LEU A 80 36.72 14.36 -3.46
C LEU A 80 37.71 13.63 -4.38
N PRO A 81 38.51 12.69 -3.85
CA PRO A 81 39.34 11.83 -4.69
C PRO A 81 38.47 11.04 -5.68
N ASN A 82 38.88 11.01 -6.95
CA ASN A 82 38.11 10.34 -8.00
C ASN A 82 38.11 8.81 -7.86
N ASP A 83 39.11 8.27 -7.17
CA ASP A 83 39.31 6.85 -6.90
C ASP A 83 38.83 6.46 -5.49
N LEU A 84 38.09 7.32 -4.80
CA LEU A 84 37.48 6.97 -3.53
C LEU A 84 36.41 5.89 -3.74
N THR A 85 36.57 4.74 -3.07
CA THR A 85 35.63 3.60 -3.08
C THR A 85 34.19 4.04 -2.83
N GLN A 86 33.21 3.31 -3.36
CA GLN A 86 31.78 3.63 -3.27
C GLN A 86 31.27 3.63 -1.82
N SER A 87 30.17 4.35 -1.55
CA SER A 87 29.65 4.52 -0.19
C SER A 87 29.34 3.19 0.49
N ILE A 88 28.73 2.23 -0.22
CA ILE A 88 28.43 0.91 0.33
C ILE A 88 29.68 0.18 0.86
N ASP A 89 30.82 0.33 0.19
CA ASP A 89 32.08 -0.30 0.61
C ASP A 89 32.73 0.48 1.76
N LEU A 90 32.62 1.82 1.76
CA LEU A 90 33.05 2.62 2.90
C LEU A 90 32.24 2.27 4.16
N VAL A 91 30.94 2.03 4.02
CA VAL A 91 30.08 1.55 5.11
C VAL A 91 30.57 0.20 5.63
N LYS A 92 30.85 -0.76 4.75
CA LYS A 92 31.42 -2.06 5.14
C LYS A 92 32.72 -1.91 5.92
N PHE A 93 33.67 -1.13 5.41
CA PHE A 93 34.95 -0.92 6.09
C PHE A 93 34.78 -0.25 7.46
N LEU A 94 33.83 0.68 7.60
CA LEU A 94 33.53 1.33 8.87
C LEU A 94 32.87 0.37 9.86
N ALA A 95 31.90 -0.43 9.41
CA ALA A 95 31.22 -1.42 10.23
C ALA A 95 32.19 -2.49 10.71
N GLU A 96 33.00 -3.05 9.82
CA GLU A 96 34.09 -4.00 10.15
C GLU A 96 35.05 -3.40 11.17
N LYS A 97 35.46 -2.14 10.96
CA LYS A 97 36.36 -1.45 11.89
C LYS A 97 35.77 -1.31 13.29
N LEU A 98 34.48 -1.00 13.40
CA LEU A 98 33.78 -0.88 14.68
C LEU A 98 33.62 -2.23 15.36
N ALA A 99 33.31 -3.29 14.60
CA ALA A 99 33.22 -4.65 15.10
C ALA A 99 34.58 -5.17 15.61
N ASP A 100 35.66 -4.97 14.85
CA ASP A 100 37.02 -5.40 15.20
C ASP A 100 37.55 -4.75 16.49
N GLU A 101 37.13 -3.50 16.76
CA GLU A 101 37.48 -2.77 17.99
C GLU A 101 36.52 -3.09 19.16
N GLY A 102 35.50 -3.93 18.94
CA GLY A 102 34.48 -4.26 19.94
C GLY A 102 33.58 -3.07 20.31
N LEU A 103 33.42 -2.10 19.40
CA LEU A 103 32.68 -0.84 19.61
C LEU A 103 31.25 -0.89 19.06
N CYS A 104 30.89 -1.97 18.39
CA CYS A 104 29.55 -2.24 17.87
C CYS A 104 29.34 -3.76 17.91
N ALA A 105 28.46 -4.22 18.79
CA ALA A 105 28.06 -5.63 18.89
C ALA A 105 26.78 -5.96 18.10
N ALA A 106 26.16 -4.94 17.50
CA ALA A 106 24.89 -5.00 16.80
C ALA A 106 24.92 -5.89 15.54
N ASN A 107 23.74 -6.36 15.15
CA ASN A 107 23.50 -6.82 13.78
C ASN A 107 23.51 -5.61 12.83
N VAL A 108 24.47 -5.56 11.91
CA VAL A 108 24.66 -4.41 11.02
C VAL A 108 23.97 -4.65 9.67
N TRP A 109 22.99 -3.82 9.34
CA TRP A 109 22.23 -3.92 8.10
C TRP A 109 22.81 -3.01 7.03
N ILE A 110 23.57 -3.62 6.12
CA ILE A 110 24.25 -2.91 5.02
C ILE A 110 23.49 -3.16 3.72
N TYR A 111 22.79 -2.13 3.23
CA TYR A 111 22.02 -2.17 1.99
C TYR A 111 22.04 -0.82 1.28
N ASP A 112 21.62 -0.78 0.02
CA ASP A 112 21.57 0.47 -0.75
C ASP A 112 20.58 1.48 -0.13
N THR A 113 19.40 0.98 0.26
CA THR A 113 18.38 1.74 1.00
C THR A 113 17.76 0.86 2.07
N LEU A 114 17.20 1.46 3.12
CA LEU A 114 16.48 0.70 4.15
C LEU A 114 15.18 0.15 3.56
N GLU A 115 14.51 0.88 2.68
CA GLU A 115 13.29 0.45 1.98
C GLU A 115 13.49 -0.88 1.25
N SER A 116 14.57 -0.97 0.46
CA SER A 116 14.89 -2.19 -0.29
C SER A 116 15.30 -3.34 0.65
N TYR A 117 16.05 -3.06 1.72
CA TYR A 117 16.38 -4.08 2.72
C TYR A 117 15.13 -4.66 3.39
N MET A 118 14.18 -3.77 3.74
CA MET A 118 12.92 -4.17 4.36
C MET A 118 12.10 -5.05 3.42
N ALA A 119 11.94 -4.64 2.16
CA ALA A 119 11.16 -5.37 1.16
C ALA A 119 11.78 -6.72 0.76
N GLU A 120 13.10 -6.78 0.58
CA GLU A 120 13.78 -7.91 -0.06
C GLU A 120 14.36 -8.92 0.95
N VAL A 121 14.61 -8.50 2.19
CA VAL A 121 15.30 -9.33 3.20
C VAL A 121 14.47 -9.43 4.47
N PHE A 122 14.25 -8.32 5.17
CA PHE A 122 13.70 -8.36 6.52
C PHE A 122 12.26 -8.87 6.59
N LEU A 123 11.36 -8.34 5.75
CA LEU A 123 9.95 -8.73 5.77
C LEU A 123 9.75 -10.19 5.30
N PRO A 124 10.42 -10.67 4.23
CA PRO A 124 10.44 -12.10 3.89
C PRO A 124 10.96 -12.99 5.03
N ASP A 125 12.03 -12.59 5.72
CA ASP A 125 12.56 -13.36 6.86
C ASP A 125 11.58 -13.41 8.04
N CYS A 126 10.73 -12.38 8.18
CA CYS A 126 9.68 -12.30 9.20
C CYS A 126 8.36 -12.96 8.79
N GLN A 127 8.26 -13.60 7.61
CA GLN A 127 6.99 -14.07 7.05
C GLN A 127 6.20 -14.96 8.01
N THR A 128 6.86 -15.85 8.74
CA THR A 128 6.19 -16.73 9.72
C THR A 128 5.51 -15.95 10.85
N LEU A 129 6.11 -14.85 11.32
CA LEU A 129 5.49 -13.99 12.33
C LEU A 129 4.32 -13.19 11.74
N ILE A 130 4.45 -12.79 10.48
CA ILE A 130 3.42 -12.05 9.74
C ILE A 130 2.20 -12.94 9.52
N ASP A 131 2.39 -14.19 9.06
CA ASP A 131 1.32 -15.16 8.84
C ASP A 131 0.59 -15.52 10.14
N ASP A 132 1.31 -15.64 11.26
CA ASP A 132 0.71 -15.93 12.57
C ASP A 132 -0.27 -14.82 12.99
N GLN A 133 0.13 -13.55 12.84
CA GLN A 133 -0.74 -12.40 13.13
C GLN A 133 -1.91 -12.28 12.14
N LEU A 134 -1.72 -12.67 10.88
CA LEU A 134 -2.77 -12.69 9.85
C LEU A 134 -3.66 -13.92 9.87
N SER A 135 -3.35 -14.93 10.68
CA SER A 135 -4.04 -16.23 10.67
C SER A 135 -5.56 -16.11 10.78
N GLY A 136 -6.06 -15.13 11.56
CA GLY A 136 -7.49 -14.82 11.65
C GLY A 136 -8.09 -14.35 10.32
N ALA A 137 -7.45 -13.38 9.65
CA ALA A 137 -7.88 -12.88 8.35
C ALA A 137 -7.72 -13.93 7.24
N MET A 138 -6.64 -14.73 7.27
CA MET A 138 -6.44 -15.85 6.35
C MET A 138 -7.54 -16.90 6.49
N ALA A 139 -8.01 -17.18 7.71
CA ALA A 139 -9.09 -18.13 7.95
C ALA A 139 -10.46 -17.68 7.40
N GLU A 140 -10.63 -16.39 7.11
CA GLU A 140 -11.81 -15.84 6.46
C GLU A 140 -11.79 -16.01 4.93
N THR A 141 -10.63 -16.39 4.36
CA THR A 141 -10.46 -16.67 2.92
C THR A 141 -10.63 -18.15 2.60
N ASN A 142 -10.82 -18.47 1.32
CA ASN A 142 -10.78 -19.84 0.81
C ASN A 142 -9.43 -20.19 0.17
N ALA A 143 -8.37 -19.45 0.49
CA ALA A 143 -7.06 -19.62 -0.11
C ALA A 143 -6.01 -20.14 0.88
N GLU A 144 -4.97 -20.76 0.34
CA GLU A 144 -3.75 -21.08 1.08
C GLU A 144 -2.63 -20.11 0.71
N PHE A 145 -1.87 -19.66 1.71
CA PHE A 145 -0.83 -18.66 1.56
C PHE A 145 0.54 -19.33 1.77
N PHE A 146 1.19 -19.68 0.66
CA PHE A 146 2.49 -20.39 0.68
C PHE A 146 3.67 -19.49 0.33
N ASP A 147 3.44 -18.49 -0.52
CA ASP A 147 4.47 -17.60 -1.02
C ASP A 147 4.52 -16.31 -0.19
N SER A 148 5.72 -15.74 0.00
CA SER A 148 5.84 -14.41 0.59
C SER A 148 5.29 -13.34 -0.35
N PRO A 149 4.52 -12.35 0.14
CA PRO A 149 4.06 -11.27 -0.70
C PRO A 149 5.22 -10.35 -1.12
N TYR A 150 5.06 -9.71 -2.27
CA TYR A 150 5.98 -8.68 -2.73
C TYR A 150 5.63 -7.33 -2.10
N TYR A 151 6.60 -6.65 -1.50
CA TYR A 151 6.41 -5.36 -0.84
C TYR A 151 6.83 -4.21 -1.76
N GLU A 152 5.89 -3.63 -2.50
CA GLU A 152 6.20 -2.52 -3.42
C GLU A 152 6.18 -1.14 -2.75
N ASN A 153 5.38 -0.98 -1.68
CA ASN A 153 5.18 0.31 -1.02
C ASN A 153 5.66 0.25 0.44
N VAL A 154 6.97 0.48 0.62
CA VAL A 154 7.61 0.63 1.92
C VAL A 154 7.85 2.10 2.19
N GLN A 155 7.31 2.60 3.30
CA GLN A 155 7.44 3.97 3.77
C GLN A 155 8.23 4.00 5.06
N ILE A 156 9.12 4.99 5.21
CA ILE A 156 9.95 5.17 6.40
C ILE A 156 9.63 6.51 7.05
N GLU A 157 9.28 6.46 8.33
CA GLU A 157 8.99 7.61 9.16
C GLU A 157 10.01 7.73 10.29
N ASP A 158 10.81 8.80 10.30
CA ASP A 158 11.68 9.14 11.43
C ASP A 158 10.88 10.02 12.41
N ARG A 159 10.45 9.42 13.53
CA ARG A 159 9.64 10.10 14.57
C ARG A 159 10.48 10.74 15.67
N GLY A 160 11.81 10.67 15.55
CA GLY A 160 12.76 11.29 16.47
C GLY A 160 13.31 10.31 17.49
N ASP A 161 12.46 9.70 18.31
CA ASP A 161 12.84 8.66 19.29
C ASP A 161 12.73 7.24 18.74
N GLU A 162 11.97 7.05 17.67
CA GLU A 162 11.85 5.79 16.94
C GLU A 162 11.96 6.01 15.42
N LEU A 163 12.23 4.93 14.71
CA LEU A 163 12.09 4.84 13.27
C LEU A 163 10.99 3.82 12.97
N VAL A 164 9.99 4.20 12.18
CA VAL A 164 8.86 3.34 11.85
C VAL A 164 8.87 3.05 10.36
N VAL A 165 8.79 1.78 10.01
CA VAL A 165 8.66 1.31 8.64
C VAL A 165 7.25 0.78 8.45
N ILE A 166 6.55 1.27 7.44
CA ILE A 166 5.19 0.87 7.10
C ILE A 166 5.22 0.28 5.69
N ALA A 167 4.94 -1.01 5.57
CA ALA A 167 4.84 -1.71 4.30
C ALA A 167 3.38 -2.06 4.01
N LYS A 168 2.86 -1.57 2.88
CA LYS A 168 1.49 -1.88 2.42
C LYS A 168 1.57 -2.75 1.18
N THR A 169 0.86 -3.88 1.19
CA THR A 169 0.83 -4.77 0.03
C THR A 169 -0.46 -5.60 -0.03
N LYS A 170 -0.68 -6.21 -1.18
CA LYS A 170 -1.69 -7.24 -1.38
C LYS A 170 -1.03 -8.60 -1.26
N TYR A 171 -1.54 -9.42 -0.36
CA TYR A 171 -1.07 -10.76 -0.16
C TYR A 171 -2.06 -11.72 -0.80
N LYS A 172 -1.70 -12.27 -1.96
CA LYS A 172 -2.54 -13.20 -2.71
C LYS A 172 -2.17 -14.65 -2.38
N GLY A 173 -3.17 -15.44 -2.01
CA GLY A 173 -3.07 -16.88 -1.81
C GLY A 173 -3.59 -17.66 -3.03
N GLU A 174 -3.43 -18.97 -2.98
CA GLU A 174 -3.94 -19.91 -3.97
C GLU A 174 -5.33 -20.40 -3.56
N PRO A 175 -6.39 -20.16 -4.37
CA PRO A 175 -7.74 -20.63 -4.06
C PRO A 175 -7.83 -22.15 -3.95
N LEU A 176 -8.55 -22.63 -2.93
CA LEU A 176 -8.86 -24.05 -2.77
C LEU A 176 -10.13 -24.42 -3.54
N GLU A 177 -10.02 -25.38 -4.47
CA GLU A 177 -11.14 -25.90 -5.27
C GLU A 177 -12.25 -26.54 -4.41
N ASP A 178 -11.90 -27.02 -3.22
CA ASP A 178 -12.80 -27.75 -2.32
C ASP A 178 -13.69 -26.83 -1.45
N LYS A 179 -13.57 -25.50 -1.57
CA LYS A 179 -14.30 -24.51 -0.75
C LYS A 179 -14.98 -23.43 -1.62
N PRO A 180 -16.18 -22.96 -1.25
CA PRO A 180 -16.80 -21.80 -1.88
C PRO A 180 -15.86 -20.58 -1.83
N PHE A 181 -15.77 -19.84 -2.93
CA PHE A 181 -14.92 -18.66 -3.01
C PHE A 181 -15.38 -17.56 -2.05
N CYS A 182 -14.48 -17.10 -1.18
CA CYS A 182 -14.74 -16.00 -0.23
C CYS A 182 -13.56 -15.02 -0.15
N GLY A 183 -12.84 -14.87 -1.26
CA GLY A 183 -11.64 -14.04 -1.37
C GLY A 183 -10.38 -14.87 -1.32
N ASP A 184 -9.40 -14.49 -2.13
CA ASP A 184 -8.07 -15.13 -2.22
C ASP A 184 -6.94 -14.14 -1.90
N THR A 185 -7.27 -12.89 -1.59
CA THR A 185 -6.31 -11.80 -1.44
C THR A 185 -6.58 -11.05 -0.15
N LEU A 186 -5.54 -10.72 0.60
CA LEU A 186 -5.58 -9.86 1.78
C LEU A 186 -4.96 -8.49 1.45
N ASP A 187 -5.60 -7.42 1.89
CA ASP A 187 -4.94 -6.12 2.02
C ASP A 187 -4.19 -6.10 3.34
N MET A 188 -2.86 -6.09 3.28
CA MET A 188 -1.98 -6.17 4.45
C MET A 188 -1.22 -4.86 4.67
N VAL A 189 -1.09 -4.50 5.94
CA VAL A 189 -0.21 -3.43 6.43
C VAL A 189 0.71 -4.02 7.50
N VAL A 190 2.00 -4.02 7.24
CA VAL A 190 3.03 -4.39 8.21
C VAL A 190 3.70 -3.13 8.73
N GLN A 191 3.74 -2.98 10.05
CA GLN A 191 4.44 -1.90 10.73
C GLN A 191 5.60 -2.49 11.55
N VAL A 192 6.80 -1.95 11.33
CA VAL A 192 8.00 -2.30 12.08
C VAL A 192 8.52 -1.06 12.78
N THR A 193 8.60 -1.10 14.10
CA THR A 193 9.08 0.00 14.92
C THR A 193 10.48 -0.31 15.46
N PHE A 194 11.39 0.63 15.30
CA PHE A 194 12.77 0.55 15.77
C PHE A 194 13.02 1.65 16.82
N PRO A 195 12.95 1.31 18.12
CA PRO A 195 13.25 2.27 19.19
C PRO A 195 14.72 2.69 19.15
N ARG A 196 15.02 3.99 19.18
CA ARG A 196 16.38 4.51 19.04
C ARG A 196 17.16 4.36 20.33
N MET A 197 18.42 3.96 20.21
CA MET A 197 19.34 3.79 21.33
C MET A 197 20.60 4.64 21.19
N ALA A 198 21.30 4.57 20.05
CA ALA A 198 22.56 5.27 19.86
C ALA A 198 22.64 5.99 18.52
N GLY A 199 22.90 7.29 18.57
CA GLY A 199 22.92 8.16 17.40
C GLY A 199 21.60 8.13 16.63
N LYS A 200 21.64 8.37 15.32
CA LYS A 200 20.44 8.31 14.47
C LYS A 200 20.16 6.94 13.86
N ARG A 201 21.05 5.97 14.05
CA ARG A 201 21.09 4.72 13.27
C ARG A 201 21.30 3.46 14.12
N GLY A 202 21.45 3.58 15.44
CA GLY A 202 21.49 2.46 16.37
C GLY A 202 20.17 2.32 17.11
N PHE A 203 19.61 1.12 17.09
CA PHE A 203 18.28 0.79 17.59
C PHE A 203 18.29 -0.40 18.55
N HIS A 204 17.29 -0.45 19.43
CA HIS A 204 16.92 -1.65 20.16
C HIS A 204 16.36 -2.73 19.21
N GLU A 205 16.09 -3.91 19.76
CA GLU A 205 15.23 -4.91 19.13
C GLU A 205 13.92 -4.26 18.62
N PHE A 206 13.47 -4.73 17.46
CA PHE A 206 12.32 -4.16 16.76
C PHE A 206 10.99 -4.69 17.32
N GLU A 207 9.92 -3.94 17.09
CA GLU A 207 8.55 -4.38 17.33
C GLU A 207 7.82 -4.54 15.99
N LEU A 208 7.12 -5.66 15.80
CA LEU A 208 6.40 -6.01 14.56
C LEU A 208 4.89 -6.11 14.83
N GLU A 209 4.13 -5.27 14.14
CA GLU A 209 2.66 -5.30 14.16
C GLU A 209 2.13 -5.51 12.73
N VAL A 210 1.18 -6.42 12.58
CA VAL A 210 0.57 -6.73 11.29
C VAL A 210 -0.93 -6.59 11.38
N GLY A 211 -1.48 -5.77 10.48
CA GLY A 211 -2.91 -5.68 10.24
C GLY A 211 -3.23 -6.20 8.85
N GLY A 212 -4.34 -6.92 8.71
CA GLY A 212 -4.84 -7.31 7.41
C GLY A 212 -6.32 -7.61 7.44
N SER A 213 -6.96 -7.44 6.28
CA SER A 213 -8.34 -7.85 6.05
C SER A 213 -8.44 -8.49 4.68
N VAL A 214 -9.47 -9.33 4.50
CA VAL A 214 -9.82 -9.82 3.16
C VAL A 214 -10.02 -8.60 2.25
N ASN A 215 -9.30 -8.59 1.12
CA ASN A 215 -9.57 -7.62 0.07
C ASN A 215 -10.90 -8.05 -0.55
N ASP A 216 -11.95 -7.24 -0.44
CA ASP A 216 -13.26 -7.52 -1.05
C ASP A 216 -13.42 -6.81 -2.42
N ASP A 217 -12.35 -6.21 -2.93
CA ASP A 217 -12.34 -5.52 -4.23
C ASP A 217 -12.16 -6.50 -5.40
N TRP A 218 -12.14 -7.82 -5.13
CA TRP A 218 -12.28 -8.83 -6.18
C TRP A 218 -13.72 -8.78 -6.71
N ALA A 219 -13.85 -8.30 -7.94
CA ALA A 219 -14.92 -8.79 -8.78
C ALA A 219 -14.44 -10.12 -9.32
N ASP A 220 -15.06 -11.23 -8.91
CA ASP A 220 -14.88 -12.49 -9.62
C ASP A 220 -15.17 -12.19 -11.12
N PRO A 221 -14.25 -12.51 -12.04
CA PRO A 221 -14.48 -12.34 -13.47
C PRO A 221 -15.78 -13.01 -13.93
N GLU A 222 -16.21 -14.06 -13.23
CA GLU A 222 -17.47 -14.78 -13.41
C GLU A 222 -18.65 -14.12 -12.64
N LEU A 223 -18.39 -13.23 -11.65
CA LEU A 223 -19.35 -12.33 -10.98
C LEU A 223 -19.29 -10.89 -11.54
N ARG A 224 -19.33 -10.69 -12.86
CA ARG A 224 -19.72 -9.37 -13.43
C ARG A 224 -21.21 -9.06 -13.18
N TYR A 225 -21.65 -9.07 -11.93
CA TYR A 225 -22.96 -8.59 -11.56
C TYR A 225 -22.89 -7.09 -11.27
N GLY A 226 -23.24 -6.28 -12.28
CA GLY A 226 -23.82 -4.96 -12.02
C GLY A 226 -23.25 -3.76 -12.78
N ILE A 227 -22.12 -3.87 -13.48
CA ILE A 227 -21.73 -2.82 -14.44
C ILE A 227 -22.00 -3.36 -15.83
N ARG A 228 -23.25 -3.22 -16.31
CA ARG A 228 -23.50 -3.25 -17.76
C ARG A 228 -22.70 -2.10 -18.34
N SER A 229 -21.57 -2.44 -18.95
CA SER A 229 -20.78 -1.49 -19.72
C SER A 229 -21.72 -0.82 -20.72
N GLN A 230 -21.73 0.51 -20.77
CA GLN A 230 -22.62 1.24 -21.68
C GLN A 230 -22.40 0.69 -23.10
N SER A 231 -23.47 0.15 -23.70
CA SER A 231 -23.38 -0.38 -25.05
C SER A 231 -22.97 0.76 -25.99
N ARG A 232 -22.19 0.44 -27.01
CA ARG A 232 -21.71 1.44 -27.97
C ARG A 232 -22.89 2.13 -28.67
N LEU A 233 -23.97 1.37 -28.90
CA LEU A 233 -25.24 1.89 -29.39
C LEU A 233 -25.89 2.87 -28.41
N ALA A 234 -25.99 2.54 -27.11
CA ALA A 234 -26.54 3.46 -26.12
C ALA A 234 -25.72 4.76 -26.05
N MET A 235 -24.39 4.66 -26.11
CA MET A 235 -23.50 5.83 -26.14
C MET A 235 -23.71 6.68 -27.40
N GLU A 236 -23.86 6.05 -28.56
CA GLU A 236 -24.08 6.75 -29.83
C GLU A 236 -25.45 7.43 -29.91
N LEU A 237 -26.47 6.85 -29.27
CA LEU A 237 -27.83 7.41 -29.17
C LEU A 237 -27.99 8.42 -28.02
N GLY A 238 -26.97 8.62 -27.18
CA GLY A 238 -27.05 9.47 -25.99
C GLY A 238 -27.95 8.92 -24.87
N LEU A 239 -28.18 7.61 -24.87
CA LEU A 239 -29.07 6.90 -23.95
C LEU A 239 -28.28 6.11 -22.90
N THR A 240 -28.97 5.76 -21.82
CA THR A 240 -28.50 4.71 -20.90
C THR A 240 -28.85 3.32 -21.46
N ASN A 241 -28.20 2.27 -20.97
CA ASN A 241 -28.56 0.90 -21.36
C ASN A 241 -29.99 0.53 -20.92
N GLU A 242 -30.48 1.07 -19.81
CA GLU A 242 -31.86 0.85 -19.34
C GLU A 242 -32.89 1.53 -20.25
N ASP A 243 -32.56 2.74 -20.71
CA ASP A 243 -33.35 3.45 -21.71
C ASP A 243 -33.40 2.66 -23.03
N LEU A 244 -32.24 2.15 -23.49
CA LEU A 244 -32.14 1.38 -24.74
C LEU A 244 -32.91 0.05 -24.68
N ASP A 245 -32.83 -0.68 -23.57
CA ASP A 245 -33.56 -1.95 -23.37
C ASP A 245 -35.09 -1.76 -23.39
N SER A 246 -35.56 -0.53 -23.15
CA SER A 246 -36.97 -0.18 -23.18
C SER A 246 -37.48 0.21 -24.57
N LEU A 247 -36.60 0.22 -25.58
CA LEU A 247 -36.92 0.55 -26.97
C LEU A 247 -36.94 -0.70 -27.85
N GLU A 248 -37.86 -0.72 -28.80
CA GLU A 248 -37.91 -1.72 -29.86
C GLU A 248 -37.67 -1.04 -31.21
N TRP A 249 -36.77 -1.59 -32.03
CA TRP A 249 -36.43 -1.03 -33.34
C TRP A 249 -36.13 -2.09 -34.38
N ASP A 250 -36.38 -1.74 -35.64
CA ASP A 250 -35.91 -2.47 -36.81
C ASP A 250 -34.57 -1.89 -37.29
N THR A 251 -33.63 -2.78 -37.63
CA THR A 251 -32.30 -2.39 -38.12
C THR A 251 -32.19 -2.68 -39.62
N GLN A 252 -31.85 -1.65 -40.40
CA GLN A 252 -31.54 -1.79 -41.81
C GLN A 252 -30.06 -1.43 -42.06
N GLU A 253 -29.34 -2.33 -42.73
CA GLU A 253 -27.94 -2.11 -43.09
C GLU A 253 -27.81 -1.33 -44.41
N ASN A 254 -26.97 -0.31 -44.44
CA ASN A 254 -26.64 0.43 -45.65
C ASN A 254 -25.28 -0.04 -46.17
N ARG A 255 -25.33 -0.92 -47.18
CA ARG A 255 -24.14 -1.49 -47.82
C ARG A 255 -23.95 -0.95 -49.24
N SER A 256 -22.72 -0.75 -49.68
CA SER A 256 -22.42 -0.51 -51.09
C SER A 256 -22.61 -1.77 -51.94
N ASN A 257 -22.62 -1.58 -53.27
CA ASN A 257 -22.71 -2.66 -54.25
C ASN A 257 -21.56 -3.69 -54.17
N ASP A 258 -20.47 -3.39 -53.47
CA ASP A 258 -19.35 -4.30 -53.20
C ASP A 258 -19.42 -4.97 -51.81
N GLY A 259 -20.50 -4.73 -51.05
CA GLY A 259 -20.80 -5.39 -49.77
C GLY A 259 -20.25 -4.71 -48.51
N MET A 260 -19.55 -3.57 -48.64
CA MET A 260 -19.06 -2.80 -47.49
C MET A 260 -20.19 -2.07 -46.75
N LEU A 261 -20.22 -2.21 -45.44
CA LEU A 261 -21.19 -1.57 -44.53
C LEU A 261 -20.71 -0.15 -44.17
N TYR A 262 -21.55 0.86 -44.39
CA TYR A 262 -21.25 2.25 -44.04
C TYR A 262 -21.93 2.70 -42.75
N ASP A 263 -23.23 2.42 -42.64
CA ASP A 263 -24.06 2.80 -41.50
C ASP A 263 -25.23 1.83 -41.35
N HIS A 264 -25.87 1.87 -40.18
CA HIS A 264 -27.16 1.25 -39.93
C HIS A 264 -28.23 2.33 -39.78
N VAL A 265 -29.40 2.07 -40.34
CA VAL A 265 -30.60 2.90 -40.14
C VAL A 265 -31.50 2.16 -39.16
N LEU A 266 -31.74 2.75 -38.00
CA LEU A 266 -32.66 2.23 -36.99
C LEU A 266 -34.02 2.90 -37.15
N THR A 267 -35.08 2.12 -37.13
CA THR A 267 -36.48 2.60 -37.15
C THR A 267 -37.15 2.14 -35.87
N PHE A 268 -37.43 3.07 -34.96
CA PHE A 268 -38.07 2.75 -33.68
C PHE A 268 -39.58 2.55 -33.86
N ASN A 269 -40.13 1.63 -33.08
CA ASN A 269 -41.56 1.34 -33.08
C ASN A 269 -42.36 2.49 -32.45
N GLU A 270 -43.55 2.79 -32.97
CA GLU A 270 -44.47 3.82 -32.45
C GLU A 270 -44.94 3.52 -31.00
N ASN A 271 -44.81 2.29 -30.54
CA ASN A 271 -45.14 1.88 -29.17
C ASN A 271 -44.04 2.16 -28.14
N CYS A 272 -42.88 2.67 -28.57
CA CYS A 272 -41.77 2.98 -27.66
C CYS A 272 -42.11 4.17 -26.73
N PRO A 273 -41.57 4.20 -25.50
CA PRO A 273 -41.80 5.31 -24.58
C PRO A 273 -41.36 6.67 -25.18
N PRO A 274 -42.27 7.64 -25.36
CA PRO A 274 -41.95 8.91 -26.02
C PRO A 274 -40.92 9.73 -25.21
N GLU A 275 -40.94 9.61 -23.89
CA GLU A 275 -40.00 10.27 -22.97
C GLU A 275 -38.53 9.82 -23.18
N ILE A 276 -38.32 8.62 -23.73
CA ILE A 276 -36.99 8.09 -24.06
C ILE A 276 -36.60 8.48 -25.48
N LEU A 277 -37.55 8.42 -26.44
CA LEU A 277 -37.32 8.81 -27.83
C LEU A 277 -36.94 10.30 -27.97
N GLU A 278 -37.50 11.17 -27.12
CA GLU A 278 -37.15 12.60 -27.09
C GLU A 278 -35.69 12.88 -26.65
N LYS A 279 -35.04 11.92 -25.98
CA LYS A 279 -33.62 12.03 -25.58
C LYS A 279 -32.66 11.79 -26.74
N ILE A 280 -33.11 11.15 -27.82
CA ILE A 280 -32.27 10.76 -28.96
C ILE A 280 -32.07 11.98 -29.87
N GLU A 281 -30.86 12.56 -29.84
CA GLU A 281 -30.52 13.68 -30.73
C GLU A 281 -30.45 13.22 -32.20
N GLY A 282 -31.20 13.87 -33.08
CA GLY A 282 -31.17 13.59 -34.52
C GLY A 282 -32.19 12.54 -35.00
N LEU A 283 -33.14 12.14 -34.14
CA LEU A 283 -34.28 11.32 -34.53
C LEU A 283 -35.18 12.08 -35.52
N SER A 284 -35.48 11.46 -36.67
CA SER A 284 -36.36 12.03 -37.69
C SER A 284 -37.85 11.89 -37.34
N ASP A 285 -38.71 12.66 -38.01
CA ASP A 285 -40.18 12.63 -37.85
C ASP A 285 -40.80 11.23 -38.07
N ASN A 286 -40.10 10.33 -38.76
CA ASN A 286 -40.53 8.94 -39.00
C ASN A 286 -39.91 7.95 -37.98
N LEU A 287 -39.42 8.44 -36.84
CA LEU A 287 -38.74 7.64 -35.81
C LEU A 287 -37.50 6.90 -36.33
N THR A 288 -36.79 7.47 -37.31
CA THR A 288 -35.56 6.88 -37.86
C THR A 288 -34.31 7.66 -37.51
N ILE A 289 -33.21 6.96 -37.22
CA ILE A 289 -31.88 7.53 -36.98
C ILE A 289 -30.80 6.70 -37.68
N ARG A 290 -29.68 7.34 -38.02
CA ARG A 290 -28.50 6.65 -38.56
C ARG A 290 -27.44 6.50 -37.49
N VAL A 291 -26.91 5.30 -37.35
CA VAL A 291 -25.81 4.97 -36.45
C VAL A 291 -24.65 4.36 -37.25
N SER A 292 -23.45 4.46 -36.70
CA SER A 292 -22.21 4.01 -37.32
C SER A 292 -22.21 2.50 -37.58
N ALA A 293 -21.41 2.04 -38.54
CA ALA A 293 -21.22 0.61 -38.82
C ALA A 293 -20.71 -0.21 -37.61
N ASN A 294 -20.19 0.46 -36.58
CA ASN A 294 -19.63 -0.17 -35.39
C ASN A 294 -20.58 -0.06 -34.18
N ALA A 295 -21.80 0.44 -34.35
CA ALA A 295 -22.73 0.73 -33.26
C ALA A 295 -23.07 -0.52 -32.42
N PHE A 296 -22.98 -1.70 -33.01
CA PHE A 296 -23.31 -2.99 -32.37
C PHE A 296 -22.09 -3.81 -31.92
N ASP A 297 -20.88 -3.27 -32.08
CA ASP A 297 -19.67 -3.98 -31.66
C ASP A 297 -19.60 -4.05 -30.13
N SER A 298 -19.21 -5.21 -29.60
CA SER A 298 -18.85 -5.35 -28.19
C SER A 298 -17.61 -4.49 -27.89
N PRO A 299 -17.59 -3.71 -26.80
CA PRO A 299 -16.40 -2.98 -26.37
C PRO A 299 -15.28 -3.91 -25.87
N PHE A 300 -15.53 -5.21 -25.72
CA PHE A 300 -14.55 -6.21 -25.30
C PHE A 300 -14.48 -7.38 -26.29
N PRO A 301 -13.31 -8.00 -26.51
CA PRO A 301 -13.18 -9.22 -27.30
C PRO A 301 -13.93 -10.39 -26.64
N ASP A 302 -14.66 -11.17 -27.43
CA ASP A 302 -15.49 -12.30 -26.98
C ASP A 302 -14.65 -13.39 -26.30
N GLU A 303 -14.92 -13.66 -25.02
CA GLU A 303 -14.58 -14.93 -24.36
C GLU A 303 -15.88 -15.61 -23.87
N THR A 304 -15.98 -16.91 -24.13
CA THR A 304 -17.21 -17.70 -24.17
C THR A 304 -17.73 -18.13 -22.79
N ASP A 305 -19.03 -17.87 -22.58
CA ASP A 305 -19.89 -18.11 -21.41
C ASP A 305 -20.30 -19.60 -21.21
N GLU A 306 -20.23 -20.15 -19.98
CA GLU A 306 -21.01 -21.35 -19.59
C GLU A 306 -21.54 -21.30 -18.14
N SER A 307 -22.86 -21.05 -18.03
CA SER A 307 -23.82 -21.56 -17.02
C SER A 307 -23.95 -20.90 -15.62
N MET A 308 -25.06 -20.17 -15.46
CA MET A 308 -25.61 -19.58 -14.22
C MET A 308 -26.36 -20.59 -13.34
N HIS A 309 -26.23 -20.48 -12.00
CA HIS A 309 -27.32 -20.70 -11.04
C HIS A 309 -27.14 -19.83 -9.78
N TYR A 310 -28.19 -19.10 -9.42
CA TYR A 310 -28.23 -18.02 -8.40
C TYR A 310 -28.61 -18.53 -7.01
N GLU A 311 -28.02 -17.95 -5.95
CA GLU A 311 -28.71 -17.49 -4.73
C GLU A 311 -27.96 -16.29 -4.11
N ILE A 312 -28.71 -15.30 -3.58
CA ILE A 312 -28.24 -13.96 -3.14
C ILE A 312 -27.76 -14.00 -1.67
N PRO A 313 -26.63 -13.35 -1.31
CA PRO A 313 -26.67 -12.42 -0.17
C PRO A 313 -25.76 -11.17 -0.23
N ASN A 314 -26.37 -10.06 0.25
CA ASN A 314 -25.85 -8.84 0.91
C ASN A 314 -24.39 -8.39 0.71
N ILE A 315 -24.24 -7.31 -0.07
CA ILE A 315 -23.05 -6.44 -0.15
C ILE A 315 -23.28 -5.22 0.75
N ARG A 316 -22.31 -4.82 1.59
CA ARG A 316 -22.27 -3.47 2.22
C ARG A 316 -20.90 -2.82 1.99
N PRO A 317 -20.83 -1.60 1.43
CA PRO A 317 -19.56 -0.92 1.13
C PRO A 317 -18.74 -0.51 2.36
N LYS A 318 -17.41 -0.43 2.19
CA LYS A 318 -16.35 -0.04 3.15
C LYS A 318 -16.63 1.23 3.98
N ASP A 319 -17.20 2.27 3.37
CA ASP A 319 -17.55 3.52 4.07
C ASP A 319 -18.68 3.31 5.10
N GLN A 320 -19.57 2.36 4.80
CA GLN A 320 -20.65 1.96 5.69
C GLN A 320 -20.12 1.15 6.87
N TRP A 321 -19.02 0.40 6.71
CA TRP A 321 -18.39 -0.32 7.81
C TRP A 321 -17.76 0.63 8.83
N LEU A 322 -17.02 1.65 8.38
CA LEU A 322 -16.46 2.67 9.27
C LEU A 322 -17.55 3.48 9.98
N GLU A 323 -18.61 3.89 9.28
CA GLU A 323 -19.79 4.49 9.92
C GLU A 323 -20.46 3.51 10.89
N MET A 324 -20.37 2.20 10.61
CA MET A 324 -20.98 1.17 11.42
C MET A 324 -20.17 0.80 12.68
N THR A 325 -18.86 0.85 12.65
CA THR A 325 -18.01 0.28 13.70
C THR A 325 -17.10 1.31 14.34
N GLY A 326 -16.90 2.49 13.75
CA GLY A 326 -15.91 3.48 14.21
C GLY A 326 -14.45 3.05 13.98
N GLY A 327 -14.23 1.96 13.24
CA GLY A 327 -12.90 1.38 13.03
C GLY A 327 -12.31 0.75 14.30
N PHE A 328 -11.03 0.42 14.24
CA PHE A 328 -10.26 -0.15 15.36
C PHE A 328 -9.64 1.00 16.17
N GLN A 329 -9.73 0.94 17.51
CA GLN A 329 -9.13 1.97 18.38
C GLN A 329 -7.72 1.57 18.83
N ILE A 330 -6.82 2.55 18.91
CA ILE A 330 -5.42 2.33 19.34
C ILE A 330 -5.41 1.74 20.75
N GLY A 331 -4.74 0.59 20.93
CA GLY A 331 -4.64 -0.12 22.21
C GLY A 331 -5.86 -0.98 22.57
N GLU A 332 -6.85 -1.12 21.69
CA GLU A 332 -8.00 -2.00 21.87
C GLU A 332 -7.62 -3.46 21.56
N SER A 333 -7.98 -4.41 22.44
CA SER A 333 -7.82 -5.84 22.17
C SER A 333 -8.97 -6.41 21.34
N THR A 334 -8.79 -7.58 20.72
CA THR A 334 -9.83 -8.25 19.93
C THR A 334 -11.10 -8.58 20.72
N GLU A 335 -10.97 -8.90 22.02
CA GLU A 335 -12.12 -9.10 22.92
C GLU A 335 -12.85 -7.79 23.24
N GLN A 336 -12.11 -6.68 23.37
CA GLN A 336 -12.68 -5.34 23.59
C GLN A 336 -13.42 -4.85 22.33
N LEU A 337 -12.84 -5.06 21.15
CA LEU A 337 -13.49 -4.78 19.87
C LEU A 337 -14.81 -5.55 19.74
N LYS A 338 -14.79 -6.86 20.02
CA LYS A 338 -16.00 -7.70 19.93
C LYS A 338 -17.10 -7.22 20.89
N THR A 339 -16.73 -6.92 22.13
CA THR A 339 -17.66 -6.39 23.14
C THR A 339 -18.26 -5.05 22.70
N ARG A 340 -17.44 -4.18 22.09
CA ARG A 340 -17.88 -2.88 21.57
C ARG A 340 -18.82 -3.02 20.37
N LEU A 341 -18.52 -3.92 19.43
CA LEU A 341 -19.37 -4.20 18.27
C LEU A 341 -20.73 -4.74 18.69
N ASP A 342 -20.77 -5.63 19.68
CA ASP A 342 -22.02 -6.14 20.27
C ASP A 342 -22.84 -5.00 20.91
N GLU A 343 -22.19 -4.09 21.64
CA GLU A 343 -22.84 -2.92 22.27
C GLU A 343 -23.42 -1.96 21.20
N ILE A 344 -22.65 -1.66 20.14
CA ILE A 344 -23.09 -0.85 19.00
C ILE A 344 -24.32 -1.48 18.33
N HIS A 345 -24.31 -2.79 18.12
CA HIS A 345 -25.41 -3.52 17.50
C HIS A 345 -26.69 -3.43 18.34
N VAL A 346 -26.58 -3.63 19.66
CA VAL A 346 -27.71 -3.54 20.59
C VAL A 346 -28.30 -2.12 20.65
N ILE A 347 -27.46 -1.08 20.63
CA ILE A 347 -27.92 0.31 20.64
C ILE A 347 -28.64 0.65 19.33
N ARG A 348 -28.09 0.24 18.18
CA ARG A 348 -28.74 0.48 16.88
C ARG A 348 -30.06 -0.21 16.72
N ASN A 349 -30.19 -1.45 17.19
CA ASN A 349 -31.48 -2.14 17.16
C ASN A 349 -32.53 -1.39 18.02
N ARG A 350 -32.14 -0.82 19.17
CA ARG A 350 -33.02 0.02 19.98
C ARG A 350 -33.42 1.33 19.28
N ILE A 351 -32.51 1.95 18.51
CA ILE A 351 -32.80 3.13 17.69
C ILE A 351 -33.77 2.78 16.55
N ALA A 352 -33.53 1.68 15.83
CA ALA A 352 -34.39 1.22 14.74
C ALA A 352 -35.81 0.88 15.20
N GLU A 353 -35.96 0.39 16.44
CA GLU A 353 -37.26 0.11 17.06
C GLU A 353 -37.95 1.37 17.66
N GLY A 354 -37.32 2.55 17.58
CA GLY A 354 -37.85 3.79 18.16
C GLY A 354 -37.86 3.81 19.69
N LYS A 355 -37.07 2.95 20.33
CA LYS A 355 -36.97 2.78 21.79
C LYS A 355 -35.71 3.40 22.40
N SER A 356 -34.92 4.12 21.61
CA SER A 356 -33.67 4.74 22.05
C SER A 356 -33.90 5.92 22.97
N THR A 357 -33.04 6.06 23.98
CA THR A 357 -32.95 7.25 24.82
C THR A 357 -31.86 8.21 24.30
N VAL A 358 -31.86 9.47 24.76
CA VAL A 358 -30.80 10.45 24.43
C VAL A 358 -29.42 9.92 24.83
N ASN A 359 -29.35 9.21 25.95
CA ASN A 359 -28.13 8.57 26.44
C ASN A 359 -27.61 7.45 25.53
N ASP A 360 -28.51 6.77 24.78
CA ASP A 360 -28.10 5.74 23.81
C ASP A 360 -27.46 6.37 22.56
N ILE A 361 -27.87 7.59 22.17
CA ILE A 361 -27.31 8.32 21.03
C ILE A 361 -25.92 8.86 21.37
N GLU A 362 -25.74 9.45 22.55
CA GLU A 362 -24.43 9.91 23.05
C GLU A 362 -23.46 8.73 23.22
N ARG A 363 -23.94 7.60 23.76
CA ARG A 363 -23.14 6.38 23.90
C ARG A 363 -22.70 5.83 22.55
N LEU A 364 -23.57 5.85 21.53
CA LEU A 364 -23.22 5.43 20.18
C LEU A 364 -22.16 6.35 19.55
N SER A 365 -22.25 7.67 19.74
CA SER A 365 -21.24 8.64 19.29
C SER A 365 -19.86 8.35 19.88
N TYR A 366 -19.81 8.11 21.19
CA TYR A 366 -18.58 7.76 21.91
C TYR A 366 -17.96 6.44 21.41
N LEU A 367 -18.77 5.40 21.22
CA LEU A 367 -18.29 4.09 20.74
C LEU A 367 -17.79 4.11 19.29
N LEU A 368 -18.25 5.08 18.50
CA LEU A 368 -17.82 5.30 17.11
C LEU A 368 -16.62 6.26 16.99
N GLY A 369 -16.13 6.82 18.09
CA GLY A 369 -14.95 7.70 18.10
C GLY A 369 -15.22 9.14 17.63
N ASN A 370 -16.48 9.55 17.55
CA ASN A 370 -16.86 10.89 17.02
C ASN A 370 -16.70 12.03 18.04
N ASP A 371 -16.37 11.73 19.30
CA ASP A 371 -16.18 12.71 20.39
C ASP A 371 -14.72 12.85 20.82
N GLN A 372 -13.79 13.00 19.87
CA GLN A 372 -12.44 13.49 20.17
C GLN A 372 -12.30 14.96 19.73
N ASP A 373 -12.78 15.88 20.57
CA ASP A 373 -12.06 17.14 20.76
C ASP A 373 -10.73 16.77 21.44
N TYR A 374 -9.64 16.68 20.67
CA TYR A 374 -8.26 17.12 21.00
C TYR A 374 -7.25 16.65 19.94
#